data_AF-F3UNA1-F1
#
_entry.id   AF-F3UNA1-F1
#
_cell.length_a   1.000
_cell.length_b   1.000
_cell.length_c   1.000
_cell.angle_alpha   90.00
_cell.angle_beta   90.00
_cell.angle_gamma   90.00
#
_symmetry.space_group_name_H-M   'P 1'
#
loop_
_entity.id
_entity.type
_entity.pdbx_description
1 polymer ?
#
loop_
_entity_poly.entity_id
_entity_poly.type
_entity_poly.pdbx_seq_one_letter_code
_entity_poly.pdbx_strand_id
1 'polypeptide(L)'
;MEIKRCGWAENSELERNYHDHEWGRPVHDEHKLFKMLILEGQQAGLSWQTILSKMDAMTEAYENFNPERLSNYDEQKIEELLTDERVIRNRLKIKAVIKNANAYLKLKEEYGSLDSYIWSFVDNEPIVNSWSSIEEVPARTDLSDKISKELKKKGFSFVGSTTIYAFMQSIGMVNDHLLTCDFRI
;
A
#
# COMPACT_ATOMS: atom_id res chain seq x y z
N MET A 1 -29.27 6.28 -12.30
CA MET A 1 -29.12 5.84 -10.91
C MET A 1 -27.96 6.59 -10.32
N GLU A 2 -28.08 7.01 -9.06
CA GLU A 2 -26.97 7.58 -8.31
C GLU A 2 -25.96 6.47 -7.97
N ILE A 3 -24.68 6.73 -8.20
CA ILE A 3 -23.60 5.77 -7.92
C ILE A 3 -23.42 5.67 -6.41
N LYS A 4 -23.46 4.44 -5.87
CA LYS A 4 -23.23 4.16 -4.45
C LYS A 4 -21.79 3.71 -4.20
N ARG A 5 -21.11 4.37 -3.28
CA ARG A 5 -19.73 4.05 -2.86
C ARG A 5 -19.67 3.64 -1.40
N CYS A 6 -18.52 3.10 -0.99
CA CYS A 6 -18.18 3.00 0.42
C CYS A 6 -18.11 4.39 1.07
N GLY A 7 -18.59 4.54 2.30
CA GLY A 7 -18.73 5.86 2.93
C GLY A 7 -17.42 6.64 3.07
N TRP A 8 -16.29 5.96 3.25
CA TRP A 8 -14.97 6.59 3.34
C TRP A 8 -14.54 7.25 2.02
N ALA A 9 -15.07 6.83 0.88
CA ALA A 9 -14.65 7.35 -0.43
C ALA A 9 -15.27 8.71 -0.76
N GLU A 10 -16.27 9.17 0.00
CA GLU A 10 -17.07 10.36 -0.35
C GLU A 10 -16.49 11.69 0.16
N ASN A 11 -15.39 11.68 0.94
CA ASN A 11 -14.86 12.93 1.50
C ASN A 11 -14.18 13.82 0.47
N SER A 12 -13.75 13.29 -0.68
CA SER A 12 -13.10 14.07 -1.73
C SER A 12 -13.22 13.42 -3.12
N GLU A 13 -13.02 14.21 -4.18
CA GLU A 13 -12.96 13.70 -5.54
C GLU A 13 -11.76 12.75 -5.75
N LEU A 14 -10.64 13.00 -5.07
CA LEU A 14 -9.47 12.11 -5.10
C LEU A 14 -9.80 10.72 -4.53
N GLU A 15 -10.48 10.67 -3.38
CA GLU A 15 -10.88 9.40 -2.78
C GLU A 15 -11.93 8.67 -3.62
N ARG A 16 -12.91 9.39 -4.20
CA ARG A 16 -13.86 8.79 -5.15
C ARG A 16 -13.14 8.17 -6.35
N ASN A 17 -12.22 8.90 -6.97
CA ASN A 17 -11.50 8.39 -8.13
C ASN A 17 -10.64 7.17 -7.80
N TYR A 18 -9.92 7.20 -6.67
CA TYR A 18 -9.13 6.06 -6.19
C TYR A 18 -10.01 4.84 -5.88
N HIS A 19 -11.13 5.04 -5.18
CA HIS A 19 -12.10 3.99 -4.87
C HIS A 19 -12.67 3.34 -6.13
N ASP A 20 -13.10 4.14 -7.10
CA ASP A 20 -13.83 3.68 -8.28
C ASP A 20 -12.92 2.90 -9.25
N HIS A 21 -11.65 3.31 -9.36
CA HIS A 21 -10.75 2.85 -10.41
C HIS A 21 -9.58 2.00 -9.91
N GLU A 22 -9.23 2.03 -8.63
CA GLU A 22 -8.02 1.39 -8.11
C GLU A 22 -8.29 0.46 -6.94
N TRP A 23 -8.96 0.93 -5.89
CA TRP A 23 -9.10 0.20 -4.63
C TRP A 23 -9.95 -1.08 -4.79
N GLY A 24 -9.49 -2.18 -4.19
CA GLY A 24 -10.17 -3.48 -4.24
C GLY A 24 -10.03 -4.23 -5.57
N ARG A 25 -9.32 -3.68 -6.57
CA ARG A 25 -9.07 -4.36 -7.86
C ARG A 25 -7.75 -5.13 -7.83
N PRO A 26 -7.69 -6.40 -8.27
CA PRO A 26 -6.46 -7.19 -8.25
C PRO A 26 -5.32 -6.52 -9.02
N VAL A 27 -4.18 -6.34 -8.36
CA VAL A 27 -2.95 -5.80 -8.94
C VAL A 27 -1.87 -6.88 -8.96
N HIS A 28 -1.34 -7.17 -10.15
CA HIS A 28 -0.20 -8.07 -10.36
C HIS A 28 1.03 -7.36 -10.97
N ASP A 29 0.94 -6.05 -11.19
CA ASP A 29 2.07 -5.26 -11.67
C ASP A 29 3.09 -5.05 -10.54
N GLU A 30 4.29 -5.56 -10.74
CA GLU A 30 5.38 -5.54 -9.75
C GLU A 30 5.70 -4.13 -9.22
N HIS A 31 5.72 -3.16 -10.13
CA HIS A 31 6.06 -1.79 -9.81
C HIS A 31 4.97 -1.15 -8.96
N LYS A 32 3.70 -1.32 -9.35
CA LYS A 32 2.53 -0.85 -8.61
C LYS A 32 2.44 -1.51 -7.23
N LEU A 33 2.68 -2.82 -7.12
CA LEU A 33 2.70 -3.53 -5.83
C LEU A 33 3.74 -2.95 -4.89
N PHE A 34 4.98 -2.77 -5.35
CA PHE A 34 6.02 -2.18 -4.53
C PHE A 34 5.70 -0.74 -4.12
N LYS A 35 5.28 0.10 -5.09
CA LYS A 35 4.86 1.48 -4.83
C LYS A 35 3.76 1.54 -3.77
N MET A 36 2.70 0.72 -3.90
CA MET A 36 1.59 0.70 -2.95
C MET A 36 2.03 0.24 -1.55
N LEU A 37 2.87 -0.78 -1.44
CA LEU A 37 3.40 -1.23 -0.15
C LEU A 37 4.17 -0.11 0.57
N ILE A 38 4.95 0.68 -0.16
CA ILE A 38 5.64 1.84 0.40
C ILE A 38 4.64 2.92 0.84
N LEU A 39 3.68 3.28 -0.01
CA LEU A 39 2.69 4.33 0.27
C LEU A 39 1.83 4.01 1.50
N GLU A 40 1.42 2.75 1.67
CA GLU A 40 0.71 2.28 2.86
C GLU A 40 1.57 2.43 4.12
N GLY A 41 2.88 2.12 4.03
CA GLY A 41 3.83 2.40 5.11
C GLY A 41 3.95 3.91 5.43
N GLN A 42 3.90 4.77 4.42
CA GLN A 42 3.93 6.23 4.60
C GLN A 42 2.67 6.76 5.29
N GLN A 43 1.53 6.06 5.20
CA GLN A 43 0.27 6.49 5.78
C GLN A 43 0.28 6.48 7.32
N ALA A 44 1.13 5.69 7.99
CA ALA A 44 1.08 5.52 9.44
C ALA A 44 0.99 6.86 10.22
N GLY A 45 -0.14 7.11 10.88
CA GLY A 45 -0.43 8.35 11.61
C GLY A 45 -0.95 9.53 10.78
N LEU A 46 -1.38 9.30 9.53
CA LEU A 46 -1.94 10.28 8.59
C LEU A 46 -3.23 9.73 7.96
N SER A 47 -4.02 10.59 7.32
CA SER A 47 -5.16 10.15 6.49
C SER A 47 -4.70 9.58 5.15
N TRP A 48 -5.47 8.65 4.58
CA TRP A 48 -5.20 8.16 3.23
C TRP A 48 -5.32 9.28 2.18
N GLN A 49 -6.28 10.20 2.34
CA GLN A 49 -6.36 11.42 1.52
C GLN A 49 -5.04 12.21 1.48
N THR A 50 -4.30 12.29 2.59
CA THR A 50 -2.98 12.94 2.61
C THR A 50 -2.00 12.22 1.69
N ILE A 51 -2.00 10.88 1.70
CA ILE A 51 -1.17 10.08 0.81
C ILE A 51 -1.58 10.24 -0.65
N LEU A 52 -2.88 10.14 -0.96
CA LEU A 52 -3.42 10.34 -2.31
C LEU A 52 -3.01 11.70 -2.88
N SER A 53 -3.20 12.78 -2.11
CA SER A 53 -2.86 14.15 -2.54
C SER A 53 -1.37 14.36 -2.83
N LYS A 54 -0.50 13.53 -2.26
CA LYS A 54 0.96 13.60 -2.43
C LYS A 54 1.49 12.48 -3.33
N MET A 55 0.65 11.59 -3.84
CA MET A 55 1.11 10.37 -4.50
C MET A 55 1.98 10.67 -5.73
N ASP A 56 1.57 11.61 -6.57
CA ASP A 56 2.34 12.00 -7.77
C ASP A 56 3.64 12.70 -7.39
N ALA A 57 3.57 13.66 -6.46
CA ALA A 57 4.74 14.37 -5.96
C ALA A 57 5.77 13.42 -5.30
N MET A 58 5.30 12.45 -4.51
CA MET A 58 6.14 11.40 -3.93
C MET A 58 6.69 10.47 -5.00
N THR A 59 5.92 10.15 -6.04
CA THR A 59 6.39 9.34 -7.18
C THR A 59 7.59 10.01 -7.83
N GLU A 60 7.54 11.32 -8.07
CA GLU A 60 8.69 12.06 -8.60
C GLU A 60 9.86 12.11 -7.62
N ALA A 61 9.61 12.45 -6.35
CA ALA A 61 10.65 12.60 -5.35
C ALA A 61 11.39 11.30 -5.02
N TYR A 62 10.70 10.16 -5.12
CA TYR A 62 11.26 8.81 -4.97
C TYR A 62 11.63 8.16 -6.30
N GLU A 63 11.86 8.95 -7.36
CA GLU A 63 12.36 8.48 -8.66
C GLU A 63 11.54 7.33 -9.25
N ASN A 64 10.23 7.57 -9.30
CA ASN A 64 9.21 6.62 -9.69
C ASN A 64 9.26 5.33 -8.85
N PHE A 65 9.59 5.40 -7.57
CA PHE A 65 9.71 4.23 -6.69
C PHE A 65 10.59 3.11 -7.25
N ASN A 66 11.63 3.44 -8.01
CA ASN A 66 12.54 2.43 -8.56
C ASN A 66 13.38 1.80 -7.42
N PRO A 67 13.26 0.49 -7.15
CA PRO A 67 13.90 -0.14 -6.00
C PRO A 67 15.43 -0.11 -6.07
N GLU A 68 16.03 -0.21 -7.26
CA GLU A 68 17.48 -0.11 -7.45
C GLU A 68 18.00 1.31 -7.16
N ARG A 69 17.23 2.35 -7.49
CA ARG A 69 17.61 3.72 -7.15
C ARG A 69 17.44 4.00 -5.67
N LEU A 70 16.28 3.61 -5.13
CA LEU A 70 15.95 3.81 -3.73
C LEU A 70 16.89 3.07 -2.78
N SER A 71 17.37 1.87 -3.16
CA SER A 71 18.30 1.10 -2.32
C SER A 71 19.67 1.78 -2.16
N ASN A 72 20.05 2.62 -3.13
CA ASN A 72 21.33 3.33 -3.18
C ASN A 72 21.29 4.72 -2.51
N TYR A 73 20.16 5.14 -1.92
CA TYR A 73 20.08 6.41 -1.21
C TYR A 73 20.96 6.40 0.03
N ASP A 74 21.80 7.42 0.16
CA ASP A 74 22.69 7.62 1.29
C ASP A 74 22.13 8.63 2.30
N GLU A 75 22.90 8.94 3.33
CA GLU A 75 22.48 9.88 4.38
C GLU A 75 22.31 11.31 3.83
N GLN A 76 23.07 11.73 2.80
CA GLN A 76 22.88 13.02 2.17
C GLN A 76 21.51 13.08 1.49
N LYS A 77 21.14 12.04 0.73
CA LYS A 77 19.84 11.98 0.08
C LYS A 77 18.68 12.00 1.07
N ILE A 78 18.85 11.39 2.25
CA ILE A 78 17.87 11.44 3.33
C ILE A 78 17.68 12.88 3.84
N GLU A 79 18.77 13.62 4.04
CA GLU A 79 18.69 15.03 4.48
C GLU A 79 18.01 15.91 3.43
N GLU A 80 18.30 15.70 2.14
CA GLU A 80 17.62 16.40 1.05
C GLU A 80 16.10 16.15 1.11
N LEU A 81 15.69 14.88 1.21
CA LEU A 81 14.27 14.48 1.29
C LEU A 81 13.57 14.99 2.56
N LEU A 82 14.29 15.20 3.66
CA LEU A 82 13.72 15.79 4.87
C LEU A 82 13.33 17.27 4.69
N THR A 83 13.88 17.94 3.68
CA THR A 83 13.50 19.32 3.32
C THR A 83 12.50 19.38 2.16
N ASP A 84 12.31 18.28 1.43
CA ASP A 84 11.42 18.21 0.27
C ASP A 84 9.95 18.11 0.70
N GLU A 85 9.14 19.08 0.30
CA GLU A 85 7.70 19.14 0.64
C GLU A 85 6.85 18.12 -0.11
N ARG A 86 7.41 17.52 -1.19
CA ARG A 86 6.74 16.49 -1.97
C ARG A 86 6.59 15.19 -1.18
N VAL A 87 7.46 14.92 -0.21
CA VAL A 87 7.42 13.70 0.62
C VAL A 87 6.88 13.94 2.02
N ILE A 88 6.58 12.85 2.72
CA ILE A 88 6.34 12.90 4.17
C ILE A 88 7.70 13.09 4.86
N ARG A 89 7.97 14.31 5.32
CA ARG A 89 9.23 14.74 5.98
C ARG A 89 9.40 14.11 7.36
N ASN A 90 9.54 12.78 7.40
CA ASN A 90 9.78 11.99 8.59
C ASN A 90 10.95 11.05 8.33
N ARG A 91 12.03 11.22 9.10
CA ARG A 91 13.29 10.49 8.90
C ARG A 91 13.13 8.98 8.97
N LEU A 92 12.28 8.47 9.87
CA LEU A 92 12.04 7.03 10.00
C LEU A 92 11.31 6.48 8.78
N LYS A 93 10.31 7.21 8.27
CA LYS A 93 9.56 6.82 7.07
C LYS A 93 10.42 6.87 5.80
N ILE A 94 11.30 7.86 5.66
CA ILE A 94 12.25 7.94 4.54
C ILE A 94 13.25 6.77 4.60
N LYS A 95 13.83 6.50 5.78
CA LYS A 95 14.70 5.33 5.98
C LYS A 95 13.99 4.01 5.71
N ALA A 96 12.69 3.94 5.99
CA ALA A 96 11.88 2.76 5.67
C ALA A 96 11.76 2.52 4.16
N VAL A 97 11.64 3.57 3.33
CA VAL A 97 11.62 3.43 1.86
C VAL A 97 12.88 2.72 1.36
N ILE A 98 14.05 3.18 1.80
CA ILE A 98 15.36 2.62 1.43
C ILE A 98 15.50 1.18 1.91
N LYS A 99 15.12 0.92 3.16
CA LYS A 99 15.16 -0.42 3.75
C LYS A 99 14.22 -1.39 3.00
N ASN A 100 13.02 -0.94 2.64
CA ASN A 100 12.05 -1.74 1.92
C ASN A 100 12.48 -2.00 0.47
N ALA A 101 13.14 -1.05 -0.19
CA ALA A 101 13.73 -1.26 -1.50
C ALA A 101 14.81 -2.36 -1.47
N ASN A 102 15.71 -2.31 -0.49
CA ASN A 102 16.70 -3.37 -0.28
C ASN A 102 16.06 -4.73 0.04
N ALA A 103 15.00 -4.76 0.84
CA ALA A 103 14.26 -5.99 1.15
C ALA A 103 13.53 -6.55 -0.07
N TYR A 104 12.95 -5.69 -0.91
CA TYR A 104 12.29 -6.06 -2.16
C TYR A 104 13.27 -6.70 -3.15
N LEU A 105 14.45 -6.12 -3.36
CA LEU A 105 15.46 -6.69 -4.27
C LEU A 105 15.89 -8.10 -3.81
N LYS A 106 16.14 -8.29 -2.51
CA LYS A 106 16.45 -9.61 -1.92
C LYS A 106 15.29 -10.61 -2.06
N LEU A 107 14.05 -10.13 -1.85
CA LEU A 107 12.87 -10.96 -2.01
C LEU A 107 12.74 -11.46 -3.45
N LYS A 108 13.02 -10.60 -4.45
CA LYS A 108 13.02 -11.02 -5.86
C LYS A 108 14.07 -12.08 -6.17
N GLU A 109 15.25 -11.99 -5.58
CA GLU A 109 16.28 -13.03 -5.75
C GLU A 109 15.83 -14.39 -5.20
N GLU A 110 15.09 -14.40 -4.07
CA GLU A 110 14.67 -15.63 -3.39
C GLU A 110 13.35 -16.22 -3.95
N TYR A 111 12.39 -15.36 -4.32
CA TYR A 111 11.01 -15.75 -4.67
C TYR A 111 10.61 -15.37 -6.11
N GLY A 112 11.50 -14.73 -6.87
CA GLY A 112 11.25 -14.26 -8.23
C GLY A 112 10.56 -12.90 -8.31
N SER A 113 9.47 -12.69 -7.57
CA SER A 113 8.66 -11.46 -7.62
C SER A 113 7.94 -11.17 -6.30
N LEU A 114 7.55 -9.91 -6.09
CA LEU A 114 6.72 -9.56 -4.93
C LEU A 114 5.29 -10.06 -5.11
N ASP A 115 4.78 -10.02 -6.34
CA ASP A 115 3.49 -10.56 -6.75
C ASP A 115 3.33 -12.02 -6.32
N SER A 116 4.20 -12.89 -6.80
CA SER A 116 4.14 -14.33 -6.51
C SER A 116 4.29 -14.60 -5.00
N TYR A 117 5.08 -13.80 -4.30
CA TYR A 117 5.21 -13.93 -2.85
C TYR A 117 3.94 -13.51 -2.11
N ILE A 118 3.41 -12.31 -2.36
CA ILE A 118 2.25 -11.77 -1.63
C ILE A 118 0.97 -12.51 -1.99
N TRP A 119 0.71 -12.76 -3.27
CA TRP A 119 -0.52 -13.44 -3.70
C TRP A 119 -0.55 -14.92 -3.34
N SER A 120 0.60 -15.56 -3.08
CA SER A 120 0.64 -16.94 -2.55
C SER A 120 -0.03 -17.08 -1.18
N PHE A 121 -0.21 -15.98 -0.42
CA PHE A 121 -0.90 -16.03 0.87
C PHE A 121 -2.42 -16.19 0.74
N VAL A 122 -2.97 -16.01 -0.46
CA VAL A 122 -4.40 -16.17 -0.79
C VAL A 122 -4.61 -17.13 -1.95
N ASP A 123 -3.65 -18.04 -2.19
CA ASP A 123 -3.69 -19.00 -3.29
C ASP A 123 -3.88 -18.34 -4.68
N ASN A 124 -3.43 -17.09 -4.83
CA ASN A 124 -3.59 -16.24 -6.02
C ASN A 124 -5.04 -15.89 -6.38
N GLU A 125 -5.98 -16.03 -5.44
CA GLU A 125 -7.38 -15.64 -5.63
C GLU A 125 -7.79 -14.54 -4.64
N PRO A 126 -8.45 -13.46 -5.10
CA PRO A 126 -8.98 -12.44 -4.21
C PRO A 126 -9.97 -13.01 -3.19
N ILE A 127 -9.85 -12.60 -1.93
CA ILE A 127 -10.85 -12.89 -0.91
C ILE A 127 -11.96 -11.85 -1.01
N VAL A 128 -13.15 -12.26 -1.43
CA VAL A 128 -14.31 -11.37 -1.56
C VAL A 128 -15.18 -11.44 -0.30
N ASN A 129 -15.14 -10.39 0.52
CA ASN A 129 -15.94 -10.30 1.74
C ASN A 129 -17.35 -9.75 1.47
N SER A 130 -18.21 -9.80 2.48
CA SER A 130 -19.64 -9.45 2.37
C SER A 130 -20.10 -8.55 3.51
N TRP A 131 -19.34 -7.48 3.77
CA TRP A 131 -19.64 -6.52 4.83
C TRP A 131 -20.86 -5.66 4.49
N SER A 132 -21.78 -5.52 5.45
CA SER A 132 -22.98 -4.69 5.29
C SER A 132 -22.73 -3.24 5.69
N SER A 133 -21.78 -2.99 6.59
CA SER A 133 -21.39 -1.65 7.04
C SER A 133 -19.88 -1.56 7.29
N ILE A 134 -19.36 -0.32 7.36
CA ILE A 134 -17.91 -0.08 7.52
C ILE A 134 -17.40 -0.52 8.90
N GLU A 135 -18.27 -0.53 9.91
CA GLU A 135 -17.96 -0.95 11.27
C GLU A 135 -17.68 -2.46 11.38
N GLU A 136 -18.16 -3.25 10.41
CA GLU A 136 -17.87 -4.68 10.32
C GLU A 136 -16.49 -4.95 9.69
N VAL A 137 -15.96 -4.02 8.90
CA VAL A 137 -14.66 -4.17 8.23
C VAL A 137 -13.55 -4.09 9.29
N PRO A 138 -12.76 -5.15 9.49
CA PRO A 138 -11.76 -5.16 10.53
C PRO A 138 -10.57 -4.26 10.17
N ALA A 139 -9.89 -3.70 11.17
CA ALA A 139 -8.66 -2.95 10.94
C ALA A 139 -7.43 -3.85 10.66
N ARG A 140 -7.54 -5.15 10.92
CA ARG A 140 -6.52 -6.20 10.66
C ARG A 140 -7.17 -7.58 10.75
N THR A 141 -6.54 -8.57 10.15
CA THR A 141 -6.96 -9.98 10.18
C THR A 141 -5.79 -10.89 10.61
N ASP A 142 -6.09 -12.14 10.93
CA ASP A 142 -5.04 -13.16 11.18
C ASP A 142 -4.12 -13.33 9.96
N LEU A 143 -4.66 -13.15 8.75
CA LEU A 143 -3.89 -13.18 7.51
C LEU A 143 -2.94 -11.98 7.40
N SER A 144 -3.41 -10.76 7.69
CA SER A 144 -2.53 -9.57 7.68
C SER A 144 -1.47 -9.66 8.78
N ASP A 145 -1.76 -10.30 9.92
CA ASP A 145 -0.79 -10.58 10.97
C ASP A 145 0.33 -11.50 10.49
N LYS A 146 -0.05 -12.59 9.80
CA LYS A 146 0.88 -13.53 9.19
C LYS A 146 1.77 -12.84 8.17
N ILE A 147 1.18 -12.12 7.20
CA ILE A 147 1.92 -11.42 6.15
C ILE A 147 2.85 -10.35 6.76
N SER A 148 2.37 -9.56 7.73
CA SER A 148 3.18 -8.57 8.44
C SER A 148 4.41 -9.21 9.09
N LYS A 149 4.23 -10.34 9.77
CA LYS A 149 5.33 -11.07 10.41
C LYS A 149 6.35 -11.57 9.39
N GLU A 150 5.90 -12.14 8.27
CA GLU A 150 6.78 -12.66 7.23
C GLU A 150 7.53 -11.52 6.51
N LEU A 151 6.87 -10.42 6.15
CA LEU A 151 7.54 -9.25 5.57
C LEU A 151 8.60 -8.65 6.50
N LYS A 152 8.31 -8.56 7.81
CA LYS A 152 9.31 -8.12 8.81
C LYS A 152 10.53 -9.05 8.86
N LYS A 153 10.33 -10.37 8.78
CA LYS A 153 11.45 -11.34 8.70
C LYS A 153 12.28 -11.15 7.43
N LYS A 154 11.64 -10.77 6.31
CA LYS A 154 12.32 -10.42 5.05
C LYS A 154 12.98 -9.04 5.06
N GLY A 155 12.92 -8.32 6.17
CA GLY A 155 13.61 -7.05 6.36
C GLY A 155 12.79 -5.82 5.98
N PHE A 156 11.52 -5.97 5.63
CA PHE A 156 10.63 -4.82 5.44
C PHE A 156 10.34 -4.11 6.77
N SER A 157 9.98 -2.84 6.68
CA SER A 157 9.71 -1.92 7.78
C SER A 157 8.48 -1.07 7.47
N PHE A 158 7.83 -0.52 8.51
CA PHE A 158 6.51 0.12 8.40
C PHE A 158 5.41 -0.77 7.80
N VAL A 159 5.58 -2.09 7.93
CA VAL A 159 4.63 -3.12 7.50
C VAL A 159 3.89 -3.71 8.70
N GLY A 160 3.26 -2.86 9.51
CA GLY A 160 2.40 -3.30 10.62
C GLY A 160 1.15 -4.03 10.11
N SER A 161 0.50 -4.84 10.95
CA SER A 161 -0.63 -5.66 10.47
C SER A 161 -1.78 -4.82 9.91
N THR A 162 -2.12 -3.70 10.54
CA THR A 162 -3.12 -2.75 10.02
C THR A 162 -2.71 -2.16 8.67
N THR A 163 -1.44 -1.76 8.53
CA THR A 163 -0.89 -1.29 7.24
C THR A 163 -0.95 -2.38 6.17
N ILE A 164 -0.65 -3.62 6.55
CA ILE A 164 -0.73 -4.74 5.62
C ILE A 164 -2.18 -5.01 5.24
N TYR A 165 -3.13 -4.98 6.16
CA TYR A 165 -4.53 -5.16 5.78
C TYR A 165 -5.03 -4.07 4.83
N ALA A 166 -4.66 -2.81 5.09
CA ALA A 166 -4.92 -1.70 4.15
C ALA A 166 -4.28 -1.94 2.78
N PHE A 167 -3.02 -2.38 2.75
CA PHE A 167 -2.34 -2.78 1.50
C PHE A 167 -3.09 -3.90 0.77
N MET A 168 -3.53 -4.94 1.49
CA MET A 168 -4.29 -6.07 0.92
C MET A 168 -5.58 -5.56 0.24
N GLN A 169 -6.29 -4.63 0.88
CA GLN A 169 -7.48 -4.00 0.33
C GLN A 169 -7.14 -3.15 -0.91
N SER A 170 -6.11 -2.31 -0.82
CA SER A 170 -5.67 -1.41 -1.87
C SER A 170 -5.23 -2.12 -3.15
N ILE A 171 -4.64 -3.31 -3.06
CA ILE A 171 -4.21 -4.11 -4.22
C ILE A 171 -5.25 -5.16 -4.66
N GLY A 172 -6.43 -5.17 -4.03
CA GLY A 172 -7.50 -6.11 -4.34
C GLY A 172 -7.22 -7.57 -3.97
N MET A 173 -6.27 -7.81 -3.06
CA MET A 173 -6.08 -9.14 -2.48
C MET A 173 -7.24 -9.52 -1.56
N VAL A 174 -7.86 -8.52 -0.93
CA VAL A 174 -9.19 -8.62 -0.34
C VAL A 174 -10.10 -7.58 -1.01
N ASN A 175 -11.33 -7.97 -1.34
CA ASN A 175 -12.36 -7.05 -1.77
C ASN A 175 -13.30 -6.77 -0.58
N ASP A 176 -13.11 -5.61 0.02
CA ASP A 176 -13.89 -5.11 1.17
C ASP A 176 -14.89 -4.02 0.77
N HIS A 177 -15.22 -3.87 -0.52
CA HIS A 177 -16.35 -3.04 -0.91
C HIS A 177 -17.62 -3.55 -0.21
N LEU A 178 -18.38 -2.63 0.40
CA LEU A 178 -19.62 -2.96 1.08
C LEU A 178 -20.64 -3.57 0.11
N LEU A 179 -21.57 -4.38 0.62
CA LEU A 179 -22.63 -4.99 -0.19
C LEU A 179 -23.47 -3.98 -0.98
N THR A 180 -23.54 -2.73 -0.51
CA THR A 180 -24.27 -1.64 -1.17
C THR A 180 -23.45 -0.85 -2.18
N CYS A 181 -22.15 -1.13 -2.32
CA CYS A 181 -21.24 -0.41 -3.19
C CYS A 181 -21.34 -0.93 -4.64
N ASP A 182 -21.52 -0.03 -5.60
CA ASP A 182 -21.62 -0.36 -7.03
C ASP A 182 -20.27 -0.85 -7.63
N PHE A 183 -19.17 -0.72 -6.88
CA PHE A 183 -17.82 -1.13 -7.28
C PHE A 183 -17.38 -2.46 -6.65
N ARG A 184 -18.28 -3.16 -5.94
CA ARG A 184 -18.01 -4.51 -5.44
C ARG A 184 -18.01 -5.51 -6.60
N ILE A 185 -16.81 -5.91 -7.03
CA ILE A 185 -16.55 -6.90 -8.09
C ILE A 185 -16.37 -8.31 -7.53
#